data_AF-A0AAU0KV79-F1
#
_entry.id   AF-A0AAU0KV79-F1
#
_cell.length_a   1.000
_cell.length_b   1.000
_cell.length_c   1.000
_cell.angle_alpha   90.00
_cell.angle_beta   90.00
_cell.angle_gamma   90.00
#
_symmetry.space_group_name_H-M   'P 1'
#
loop_
_entity.id
_entity.type
_entity.pdbx_description
1 polymer ?
#
loop_
_entity_poly.entity_id
_entity_poly.type
_entity_poly.pdbx_seq_one_letter_code
_entity_poly.pdbx_strand_id
1 'polypeptide(L)' 'MYLVENAKIAFLDKGDFQDSEKTTSLSKLKPEIKAQTLPVDILICDGEIVKNRFSEVRHV' A
#
# COMPACT_ATOMS: atom_id res chain seq x y z
N MET A 1 6.37 20.20 9.20
CA MET A 1 5.64 19.79 7.99
C MET A 1 6.66 19.16 7.05
N TYR A 2 6.45 17.92 6.62
CA TYR A 2 7.32 17.27 5.64
C TYR A 2 6.68 17.42 4.26
N LEU A 3 7.44 17.90 3.29
CA LEU A 3 7.06 17.95 1.88
C LEU A 3 7.84 16.88 1.15
N VAL A 4 7.14 16.01 0.42
CA VAL A 4 7.75 15.02 -0.47
C VAL A 4 7.37 15.39 -1.90
N GLU A 5 8.36 15.82 -2.66
CA GLU A 5 8.20 16.11 -4.09
C GLU A 5 8.48 14.85 -4.91
N ASN A 6 7.79 14.72 -6.05
CA ASN A 6 7.93 13.58 -6.97
C ASN A 6 7.63 12.21 -6.33
N ALA A 7 6.64 12.17 -5.43
CA ALA A 7 6.21 10.94 -4.78
C ALA A 7 5.68 9.92 -5.81
N LYS A 8 6.11 8.67 -5.68
CA LYS A 8 5.54 7.55 -6.43
C LYS A 8 4.29 7.06 -5.72
N ILE A 9 3.17 7.08 -6.42
CA ILE A 9 1.87 6.64 -5.92
C ILE A 9 1.46 5.40 -6.72
N ALA A 10 1.05 4.34 -6.03
CA ALA A 10 0.46 3.18 -6.67
C ALA A 10 -0.89 2.83 -6.05
N PHE A 11 -1.76 2.30 -6.89
CA PHE A 11 -3.10 1.86 -6.54
C PHE A 11 -3.10 0.34 -6.49
N LEU A 12 -3.76 -0.21 -5.47
CA LEU A 12 -3.94 -1.64 -5.27
C LEU A 12 -5.41 -1.97 -5.38
N ASP A 13 -5.68 -3.12 -5.99
CA ASP A 13 -7.01 -3.73 -6.02
C ASP A 13 -7.09 -4.87 -4.99
N LYS A 14 -8.30 -5.23 -4.57
CA LYS A 14 -8.52 -6.38 -3.65
C LYS A 14 -7.93 -7.69 -4.20
N GLY A 15 -7.81 -7.82 -5.52
CA GLY A 15 -7.19 -8.96 -6.19
C GLY A 15 -5.67 -9.06 -6.02
N ASP A 16 -5.00 -8.02 -5.53
CA ASP A 16 -3.55 -8.01 -5.28
C ASP A 16 -3.16 -8.64 -3.94
N PHE A 17 -4.14 -8.97 -3.12
CA PHE A 17 -3.96 -9.62 -1.83
C PHE A 17 -4.18 -11.14 -1.97
N GLN A 18 -3.39 -11.92 -1.21
CA GLN A 18 -3.51 -13.38 -1.14
C GLN A 18 -4.74 -13.82 -0.34
N ASP A 19 -5.27 -12.93 0.51
CA ASP A 19 -6.35 -13.24 1.43
C ASP A 19 -7.38 -12.09 1.38
N SER A 20 -8.54 -12.35 0.79
CA SER A 20 -9.58 -11.33 0.58
C SER A 20 -10.33 -10.96 1.86
N GLU A 21 -10.01 -11.59 2.98
CA GLU A 21 -10.70 -11.34 4.25
C GLU A 21 -10.16 -10.07 4.95
N LYS A 22 -10.86 -8.98 4.64
CA LYS A 22 -11.11 -7.77 5.46
C LYS A 22 -9.92 -6.93 5.94
N THR A 23 -8.69 -7.24 5.58
CA THR A 23 -7.51 -6.52 6.08
C THR A 23 -6.54 -6.19 4.95
N THR A 24 -6.44 -4.91 4.61
CA THR A 24 -5.53 -4.34 3.60
C THR A 24 -4.08 -4.24 4.11
N SER A 25 -3.59 -5.29 4.77
CA SER A 25 -2.22 -5.31 5.26
C SER A 25 -1.23 -5.68 4.14
N LEU A 26 -0.11 -4.96 4.09
CA LEU A 26 0.98 -5.22 3.13
C LEU A 26 1.59 -6.62 3.29
N SER A 27 1.48 -7.20 4.49
CA SER A 27 1.91 -8.57 4.77
C SER A 27 1.14 -9.62 3.95
N LYS A 28 -0.09 -9.29 3.55
CA LYS A 28 -0.99 -10.15 2.77
C LYS A 28 -0.92 -9.92 1.26
N LEU A 29 -0.08 -9.00 0.78
CA LEU A 29 0.11 -8.79 -0.65
C LEU A 29 0.70 -10.04 -1.31
N LYS A 30 0.30 -10.31 -2.55
CA LYS A 30 0.94 -11.31 -3.39
C LYS A 30 2.44 -11.01 -3.53
N PRO A 31 3.33 -12.02 -3.52
CA PRO A 31 4.78 -11.79 -3.52
C PRO A 31 5.25 -10.96 -4.72
N GLU A 32 4.64 -11.18 -5.88
CA GLU A 32 4.91 -10.45 -7.12
C GLU A 32 4.52 -8.96 -7.06
N ILE A 33 3.50 -8.61 -6.28
CA ILE A 33 3.06 -7.23 -6.08
C ILE A 33 3.92 -6.57 -5.00
N LYS A 34 4.26 -7.31 -3.94
CA LYS A 34 5.06 -6.82 -2.81
C LYS A 34 6.43 -6.28 -3.24
N ALA A 35 7.08 -6.90 -4.21
CA ALA A 35 8.35 -6.41 -4.75
C ALA A 35 8.20 -5.04 -5.45
N GLN A 36 7.07 -4.81 -6.11
CA GLN A 36 6.78 -3.60 -6.87
C GLN A 36 6.32 -2.44 -5.97
N THR A 37 5.77 -2.73 -4.79
CA THR A 37 5.27 -1.73 -3.84
C THR A 37 6.33 -1.21 -2.86
N LEU A 38 7.50 -1.86 -2.77
CA LEU A 38 8.64 -1.40 -1.98
C LEU A 38 9.11 0.01 -2.35
N PRO A 39 9.39 0.34 -3.63
CA PRO A 39 9.86 1.66 -4.05
C PRO A 39 8.76 2.74 -4.11
N VAL A 40 7.52 2.40 -3.77
CA VAL A 40 6.37 3.32 -3.82
C VAL A 40 6.26 4.08 -2.50
N ASP A 41 6.13 5.40 -2.59
CA ASP A 41 5.96 6.27 -1.44
C ASP A 41 4.55 6.17 -0.85
N ILE A 42 3.49 6.07 -1.67
CA ILE A 42 2.11 5.98 -1.20
C ILE A 42 1.37 4.83 -1.87
N LEU A 43 0.75 3.95 -1.08
CA LEU A 43 -0.14 2.92 -1.57
C LEU A 43 -1.58 3.23 -1.17
N ILE A 44 -2.48 3.15 -2.14
CA ILE A 44 -3.92 3.40 -1.97
C ILE A 44 -4.68 2.13 -2.37
N CYS A 45 -5.59 1.66 -1.53
CA CYS A 45 -6.50 0.55 -1.81
C CYS A 45 -7.92 1.00 -1.49
N ASP A 46 -8.86 0.83 -2.44
CA ASP A 46 -10.27 1.25 -2.27
C ASP A 46 -10.46 2.72 -1.79
N GLY A 47 -9.56 3.61 -2.19
CA GLY A 47 -9.58 5.02 -1.77
C GLY A 47 -8.97 5.30 -0.39
N GLU A 48 -8.49 4.28 0.31
CA GLU A 48 -7.80 4.39 1.60
C GLU A 48 -6.28 4.27 1.45
N ILE A 49 -5.52 5.08 2.18
CA ILE A 49 -4.05 5.01 2.18
C ILE A 49 -3.61 3.88 3.11
N VAL A 50 -3.04 2.81 2.57
CA VAL A 50 -2.58 1.63 3.34
C VAL A 50 -1.10 1.72 3.70
N LYS A 51 -0.32 2.53 2.97
CA LYS A 51 1.10 2.78 3.22
C LYS A 51 1.47 4.19 2.80
N ASN A 52 2.34 4.82 3.57
CA ASN A 52 3.08 6.01 3.15
C ASN A 52 4.60 5.74 3.22
N ARG A 53 5.41 6.75 2.85
CA ARG A 53 6.87 6.64 2.77
C ARG A 53 7.51 6.22 4.10
N PHE A 54 6.87 6.57 5.20
CA PHE A 54 7.40 6.40 6.55
C PHE A 54 6.94 5.08 7.18
N SER A 55 5.72 4.60 6.89
CA SER A 55 5.19 3.37 7.46
C SER A 55 3.92 2.85 6.76
N GLU A 56 3.52 1.63 7.11
CA GLU A 56 2.15 1.15 6.91
C GLU A 56 1.19 1.99 7.76
N VAL A 57 0.01 2.27 7.21
CA VAL A 57 -1.06 2.97 7.92
C VAL A 57 -1.98 1.91 8.51
N ARG A 58 -2.14 1.94 9.83
CA ARG A 58 -3.10 1.08 10.52
C ARG A 58 -4.44 1.83 10.58
N HIS A 59 -5.43 1.31 9.89
CA HIS A 59 -6.82 1.73 10.06
C HIS A 59 -7.32 1.14 11.38
N VAL A 60 -7.71 2.01 12.32
CA VAL A 60 -8.25 1.65 13.65
C VAL A 60 -9.77 1.65 13.59
#